data_AF-A0A078RXJ2-F1
#
_entry.id   AF-A0A078RXJ2-F1
#
_cell.length_a   1.000
_cell.length_b   1.000
_cell.length_c   1.000
_cell.angle_alpha   90.00
_cell.angle_beta   90.00
_cell.angle_gamma   90.00
#
_symmetry.space_group_name_H-M   'P 1'
#
loop_
_entity.id
_entity.type
_entity.pdbx_description
1 polymer ?
#
loop_
_entity_poly.entity_id
_entity_poly.type
_entity_poly.pdbx_seq_one_letter_code
_entity_poly.pdbx_strand_id
1 'polypeptide(L)' 'MLSDYTRWSYGSLKRKSGLKDKELGAALGWLAREDKIEIHQEEDELYVSLGVNVYIG' A
#
# COMPACT_ATOMS: atom_id res chain seq x y z
N MET A 1 -15.03 -15.97 3.86
CA MET A 1 -14.21 -15.57 2.70
C MET A 1 -13.86 -14.10 2.86
N LEU A 2 -12.86 -13.77 3.69
CA LEU A 2 -12.29 -12.42 3.73
C LEU A 2 -11.23 -12.35 2.61
N SER A 3 -11.72 -12.24 1.38
CA SER A 3 -10.88 -12.23 0.19
C SER A 3 -10.86 -10.87 -0.49
N ASP A 4 -11.11 -9.80 0.27
CA ASP A 4 -10.77 -8.45 -0.16
C ASP A 4 -9.37 -8.13 0.34
N TYR A 5 -8.37 -8.79 -0.26
CA TYR A 5 -7.01 -8.23 -0.32
C TYR A 5 -7.11 -6.98 -1.20
N THR A 6 -7.65 -5.89 -0.65
CA THR A 6 -7.80 -4.67 -1.40
C THR A 6 -6.40 -4.15 -1.70
N ARG A 7 -6.00 -4.33 -2.95
CA ARG A 7 -4.72 -3.89 -3.49
C ARG A 7 -4.96 -2.61 -4.27
N TRP A 8 -4.27 -1.54 -3.89
CA TRP A 8 -4.38 -0.25 -4.56
C TRP A 8 -3.14 0.01 -5.39
N SER A 9 -3.31 0.40 -6.65
CA SER A 9 -2.19 0.90 -7.43
C SER A 9 -1.74 2.27 -6.90
N TYR A 10 -0.45 2.55 -7.05
CA TYR A 10 0.16 3.81 -6.65
C TYR A 10 -0.55 5.01 -7.28
N GLY A 11 -0.91 4.91 -8.56
CA GLY A 11 -1.69 5.94 -9.25
C GLY A 11 -3.07 6.19 -8.64
N SER A 12 -3.74 5.13 -8.18
CA SER A 12 -5.04 5.24 -7.51
C SER A 12 -4.94 5.90 -6.13
N LEU A 13 -3.89 5.56 -5.37
CA LEU A 13 -3.59 6.18 -4.08
C LEU A 13 -3.26 7.67 -4.22
N LYS A 14 -2.48 8.03 -5.24
CA LYS A 14 -2.16 9.43 -5.58
C LYS A 14 -3.41 10.25 -5.85
N ARG A 15 -4.31 9.72 -6.69
CA ARG A 15 -5.57 10.42 -7.01
C ARG A 15 -6.50 10.56 -5.80
N LYS A 16 -6.62 9.53 -4.96
CA LYS A 16 -7.49 9.56 -3.77
C LYS A 16 -6.95 10.45 -2.65
N SER A 17 -5.64 10.42 -2.43
CA SER A 17 -5.00 11.20 -1.36
C SER A 17 -4.77 12.66 -1.75
N GLY A 18 -4.66 12.97 -3.05
CA GLY A 18 -4.29 14.30 -3.55
C GLY A 18 -2.82 14.66 -3.28
N LEU A 19 -2.00 13.70 -2.85
CA LEU A 19 -0.60 13.91 -2.50
C LEU A 19 0.30 13.97 -3.74
N LYS A 20 1.39 14.74 -3.66
CA LYS A 20 2.47 14.70 -4.65
C LYS A 20 3.26 13.41 -4.51
N ASP A 21 3.98 13.00 -5.56
CA ASP A 21 4.73 11.72 -5.57
C ASP A 21 5.71 11.60 -4.39
N LYS A 22 6.40 12.69 -4.03
CA LYS A 22 7.33 12.68 -2.90
C LYS A 22 6.63 12.46 -1.55
N GLU A 23 5.46 13.08 -1.38
CA GLU A 23 4.69 13.00 -0.13
C GLU A 23 4.03 11.63 -0.02
N LEU A 24 3.47 11.11 -1.12
CA LEU A 24 2.90 9.78 -1.18
C LEU A 24 3.97 8.71 -0.93
N GLY A 25 5.13 8.82 -1.58
CA GLY A 25 6.26 7.91 -1.36
C GLY A 25 6.76 7.95 0.09
N ALA A 26 6.84 9.13 0.71
CA ALA A 26 7.22 9.26 2.12
C ALA A 26 6.18 8.62 3.07
N ALA A 27 4.89 8.84 2.81
CA ALA A 27 3.81 8.25 3.60
C ALA A 27 3.78 6.72 3.47
N LEU A 28 3.92 6.19 2.25
CA LEU A 28 4.01 4.76 2.01
C LEU A 28 5.26 4.16 2.65
N GLY A 29 6.42 4.80 2.51
CA GLY A 29 7.65 4.34 3.17
C GLY A 29 7.54 4.34 4.70
N TRP A 30 6.85 5.32 5.28
CA TRP A 30 6.56 5.34 6.72
C TRP A 30 5.66 4.18 7.14
N LEU A 31 4.58 3.91 6.40
CA LEU A 31 3.66 2.80 6.69
C LEU A 31 4.33 1.43 6.51
N ALA A 32 5.18 1.28 5.49
CA ALA A 32 5.96 0.06 5.27
C ALA A 32 6.96 -0.17 6.41
N ARG A 33 7.57 0.90 6.93
CA ARG A 33 8.45 0.82 8.11
C ARG A 33 7.72 0.36 9.39
N GLU A 34 6.43 0.63 9.49
CA GLU A 34 5.58 0.18 10.61
C GLU A 34 4.93 -1.20 10.35
N ASP A 35 5.31 -1.91 9.28
CA ASP A 35 4.75 -3.22 8.90
C ASP A 35 3.21 -3.17 8.66
N LYS A 36 2.68 -1.98 8.34
CA LYS A 36 1.24 -1.76 8.14
C LYS A 36 0.78 -2.05 6.71
N ILE A 37 1.71 -2.05 5.76
CA ILE A 37 1.44 -2.25 4.33
C ILE A 37 2.52 -3.11 3.69
N GLU A 38 2.16 -3.78 2.61
CA GLU A 38 3.08 -4.44 1.70
C GLU A 38 3.09 -3.73 0.36
N ILE A 39 4.28 -3.57 -0.24
CA ILE A 39 4.45 -2.93 -1.54
C ILE A 39 4.93 -3.99 -2.53
N HIS A 40 4.18 -4.15 -3.62
CA HIS A 40 4.46 -5.12 -4.68
C HIS A 40 4.69 -4.39 -6.00
N GLN A 41 5.72 -4.78 -6.74
CA GLN A 41 5.99 -4.28 -8.09
C GLN A 41 5.67 -5.38 -9.10
N GLU A 42 4.79 -5.09 -10.05
CA GLU A 42 4.42 -5.99 -11.16
C GLU A 42 4.44 -5.22 -12.48
N GLU A 43 5.17 -5.73 -13.48
CA GLU A 43 5.14 -5.24 -14.87
C GLU A 43 5.24 -3.69 -15.03
N ASP A 44 6.01 -3.03 -14.16
CA ASP A 44 6.19 -1.55 -14.04
C ASP A 44 5.14 -0.77 -13.23
N GLU A 45 4.15 -1.42 -12.63
CA GLU A 45 3.20 -0.77 -11.72
C GLU A 45 3.44 -1.17 -10.25
N LEU A 46 3.42 -0.15 -9.39
CA LEU A 46 3.52 -0.32 -7.94
C LEU A 46 2.12 -0.46 -7.35
N TYR A 47 2.00 -1.44 -6.47
CA TYR A 47 0.78 -1.73 -5.77
C TYR A 47 1.03 -1.85 -4.27
N VAL A 48 0.00 -1.50 -3.51
CA VAL A 48 0.03 -1.48 -2.05
C VAL A 48 -1.15 -2.27 -1.52
N SER A 49 -0.89 -3.15 -0.58
CA SER A 49 -1.90 -3.90 0.21
C SER A 49 -1.71 -3.64 1.69
N LEU A 50 -2.76 -3.84 2.49
CA LEU A 50 -2.64 -3.81 3.94
C LEU A 50 -1.85 -5.03 4.41
N GLY A 51 -0.87 -4.80 5.28
CA GLY A 51 -0.20 -5.85 6.03
C GLY A 51 -1.21 -6.45 6.99
N VAL A 52 -1.81 -7.57 6.61
CA VAL A 52 -2.71 -8.32 7.49
C VAL A 52 -1.86 -9.01 8.54
N ASN A 53 -1.73 -8.36 9.69
CA ASN A 53 -1.16 -8.96 10.89
C ASN A 53 -2.16 -9.98 11.43
N VAL A 54 -2.24 -11.16 10.79
CA VAL A 54 -3.00 -12.28 11.32
C VAL A 54 -2.23 -12.82 12.51
N TYR A 55 -2.49 -12.26 13.69
CA TYR A 55 -2.21 -12.93 14.95
C TYR A 55 -3.13 -14.17 15.02
N ILE A 56 -2.66 -15.31 14.52
CA ILE A 56 -3.26 -16.61 14.82
C ILE A 56 -2.75 -16.96 16.22
N GLY A 57 -3.51 -16.56 17.23
CA GLY A 57 -3.37 -17.06 18.61
C GLY A 57 -4.07 -18.39 18.78
#